data_AF-A0A5E3WQF0-F1
#
_entry.id   AF-A0A5E3WQF0-F1
#
_cell.length_a   1.000
_cell.length_b   1.000
_cell.length_c   1.000
_cell.angle_alpha   90.00
_cell.angle_beta   90.00
_cell.angle_gamma   90.00
#
_symmetry.space_group_name_H-M   'P 1'
#
loop_
_entity.id
_entity.type
_entity.pdbx_description
1 polymer ?
#
loop_
_entity_poly.entity_id
_entity_poly.type
_entity_poly.pdbx_seq_one_letter_code
_entity_poly.pdbx_strand_id
1 'polypeptide(L)'
;MHHANFISPPPYSYENSSFAPPPPQLGQMSRSWDFQMKFEAAHEDVRWALLNTITAWEVSGTGRPWDHIPRNNIQSAYDSAPQDLKIALDYIVHHHLTCYFNNDTDRRRHLYFSRRDAGWPPIGGPRVLLSPDQFVGEYLSVRDRVQKAILRSIAWWDRKQTGRYQELHPSALAGWYLNASNERKIIINWALEVGLDYGIDTLRGIATQETIMRTSFDRMHQNRQTTRSITKMISP
;
A
#
# COMPACT_ATOMS: atom_id res chain seq x y z
N MET A 1 8.14 -43.39 -34.64
CA MET A 1 8.62 -41.99 -34.53
C MET A 1 7.69 -41.27 -33.57
N HIS A 2 8.13 -41.06 -32.33
CA HIS A 2 7.35 -40.40 -31.29
C HIS A 2 7.57 -38.88 -31.35
N HIS A 3 6.50 -38.11 -31.59
CA HIS A 3 6.50 -36.66 -31.35
C HIS A 3 6.25 -36.42 -29.87
N ALA A 4 7.27 -35.93 -29.16
CA ALA A 4 7.12 -35.39 -27.82
C ALA A 4 6.57 -33.95 -27.93
N ASN A 5 5.35 -33.74 -27.42
CA ASN A 5 4.79 -32.42 -27.22
C ASN A 5 5.56 -31.71 -26.10
N PHE A 6 6.26 -30.62 -26.43
CA PHE A 6 6.80 -29.67 -25.46
C PHE A 6 5.63 -28.90 -24.83
N ILE A 7 4.99 -29.49 -23.82
CA ILE A 7 4.24 -28.72 -22.83
C ILE A 7 5.30 -28.19 -21.87
N SER A 8 5.88 -27.03 -22.18
CA SER A 8 6.64 -26.29 -21.18
C SER A 8 5.70 -25.98 -20.02
N PRO A 9 6.03 -26.35 -18.77
CA PRO A 9 5.22 -25.93 -17.64
C PRO A 9 5.15 -24.39 -17.62
N PRO A 10 4.02 -23.79 -17.21
CA PRO A 10 3.94 -22.35 -17.01
C PRO A 10 5.14 -21.90 -16.17
N PRO A 11 5.69 -20.69 -16.39
CA PRO A 11 6.93 -20.23 -15.76
C PRO A 11 6.93 -20.22 -14.21
N TYR A 12 5.80 -20.56 -13.58
CA TYR A 12 5.57 -20.56 -12.14
C TYR A 12 4.91 -21.85 -11.60
N SER A 13 4.86 -22.94 -12.38
CA SER A 13 4.25 -24.21 -11.95
C SER A 13 5.20 -25.11 -11.16
N TYR A 14 5.02 -25.06 -9.83
CA TYR A 14 4.93 -26.15 -8.85
C TYR A 14 5.55 -27.55 -9.10
N GLU A 15 6.81 -27.69 -9.50
CA GLU A 15 7.56 -28.91 -9.15
C GLU A 15 8.92 -28.56 -8.54
N ASN A 16 9.01 -28.73 -7.22
CA ASN A 16 10.22 -28.67 -6.40
C ASN A 16 11.09 -27.41 -6.59
N SER A 17 10.86 -26.39 -5.75
CA SER A 17 11.76 -25.25 -5.57
C SER A 17 13.13 -25.73 -5.06
N SER A 18 13.93 -26.25 -5.98
CA SER A 18 15.33 -26.63 -5.80
C SER A 18 16.25 -25.47 -6.24
N PHE A 19 15.73 -24.25 -6.22
CA PHE A 19 16.54 -23.06 -6.48
C PHE A 19 17.38 -22.81 -5.23
N ALA A 20 18.60 -23.33 -5.25
CA ALA A 20 19.64 -22.87 -4.35
C ALA A 20 19.73 -21.33 -4.45
N PRO A 21 19.88 -20.61 -3.33
CA PRO A 21 20.01 -19.17 -3.36
C PRO A 21 21.13 -18.79 -4.33
N PRO A 22 20.92 -17.78 -5.21
CA PRO A 22 21.97 -17.30 -6.10
C PRO A 22 23.25 -17.02 -5.31
N PRO A 23 24.44 -17.34 -5.85
CA PRO A 23 25.69 -17.06 -5.15
C PRO A 23 25.79 -15.56 -4.83
N PRO A 24 26.40 -15.18 -3.69
CA PRO A 24 26.61 -13.78 -3.34
C PRO A 24 27.32 -13.04 -4.48
N GLN A 25 26.90 -11.81 -4.76
CA GLN A 25 27.61 -10.97 -5.72
C GLN A 25 29.00 -10.60 -5.15
N LEU A 26 29.98 -10.43 -6.04
CA LEU A 26 31.37 -10.16 -5.67
C LEU A 26 31.46 -8.93 -4.76
N GLY A 27 31.91 -9.11 -3.52
CA GLY A 27 32.03 -8.04 -2.51
C GLY A 27 30.90 -7.92 -1.48
N GLN A 28 29.81 -8.72 -1.58
CA GLN A 28 28.78 -8.77 -0.55
C GLN A 28 29.10 -9.83 0.51
N MET A 29 29.31 -9.39 1.77
CA MET A 29 29.24 -10.29 2.92
C MET A 29 27.77 -10.68 3.18
N SER A 30 27.49 -11.99 3.21
CA SER A 30 26.24 -12.62 3.66
C SER A 30 24.96 -11.80 3.45
N ARG A 31 24.43 -11.84 2.22
CA ARG A 31 23.10 -11.29 1.94
C ARG A 31 22.04 -12.10 2.69
N SER A 32 21.20 -11.44 3.49
CA SER A 32 19.98 -12.09 4.03
C SER A 32 19.05 -12.39 2.85
N TRP A 33 18.77 -13.68 2.63
CA TRP A 33 17.84 -14.16 1.61
C TRP A 33 16.41 -14.31 2.17
N ASP A 34 16.11 -13.63 3.28
CA ASP A 34 14.87 -13.84 4.03
C ASP A 34 13.62 -13.55 3.19
N PHE A 35 13.66 -12.49 2.38
CA PHE A 35 12.52 -12.15 1.54
C PHE A 35 12.37 -13.11 0.35
N GLN A 36 13.46 -13.54 -0.29
CA GLN A 36 13.41 -14.60 -1.31
C GLN A 36 12.83 -15.88 -0.73
N MET A 37 13.27 -16.32 0.44
CA MET A 37 12.74 -17.53 1.09
C MET A 37 11.24 -17.42 1.36
N LYS A 38 10.78 -16.27 1.90
CA LYS A 38 9.37 -15.97 2.08
C LYS A 38 8.59 -15.99 0.77
N PHE A 39 9.15 -15.40 -0.30
CA PHE A 39 8.56 -15.40 -1.62
C PHE A 39 8.41 -16.83 -2.15
N GLU A 40 9.45 -17.65 -2.08
CA GLU A 40 9.42 -19.02 -2.60
C GLU A 40 8.51 -19.96 -1.81
N ALA A 41 8.39 -19.74 -0.50
CA ALA A 41 7.46 -20.47 0.36
C ALA A 41 5.99 -20.04 0.16
N ALA A 42 5.73 -18.88 -0.45
CA ALA A 42 4.38 -18.37 -0.62
C ALA A 42 3.60 -19.12 -1.71
N HIS A 43 2.28 -19.22 -1.54
CA HIS A 43 1.38 -19.74 -2.57
C HIS A 43 1.55 -18.95 -3.88
N GLU A 44 1.33 -19.60 -5.02
CA GLU A 44 1.53 -18.97 -6.34
C GLU A 44 0.76 -17.65 -6.46
N ASP A 45 -0.47 -17.59 -5.94
CA ASP A 45 -1.30 -16.39 -5.94
C ASP A 45 -0.69 -15.23 -5.15
N VAL A 46 -0.03 -15.53 -4.03
CA VAL A 46 0.67 -14.54 -3.21
C VAL A 46 1.96 -14.09 -3.91
N ARG A 47 2.70 -15.00 -4.54
CA ARG A 47 3.87 -14.66 -5.38
C ARG A 47 3.50 -13.69 -6.50
N TRP A 48 2.39 -13.94 -7.18
CA TRP A 48 1.85 -13.02 -8.18
C TRP A 48 1.47 -11.66 -7.60
N ALA A 49 0.85 -11.63 -6.42
CA ALA A 49 0.55 -10.37 -5.74
C ALA A 49 1.83 -9.57 -5.41
N LEU A 50 2.91 -10.22 -4.98
CA LEU A 50 4.20 -9.60 -4.70
C LEU A 50 4.84 -9.03 -5.98
N LEU A 51 4.92 -9.82 -7.06
CA LEU A 51 5.46 -9.38 -8.35
C LEU A 51 4.69 -8.18 -8.92
N ASN A 52 3.35 -8.26 -8.91
CA ASN A 52 2.49 -7.16 -9.35
C ASN A 52 2.66 -5.92 -8.46
N THR A 53 2.89 -6.08 -7.15
CA THR A 53 3.11 -4.94 -6.24
C THR A 53 4.42 -4.24 -6.56
N ILE A 54 5.51 -4.98 -6.74
CA ILE A 54 6.80 -4.39 -7.13
C ILE A 54 6.67 -3.65 -8.47
N THR A 55 6.07 -4.32 -9.46
CA THR A 55 5.87 -3.77 -10.81
C THR A 55 5.02 -2.51 -10.76
N ALA A 56 3.89 -2.53 -10.03
CA ALA A 56 2.99 -1.39 -9.90
C ALA A 56 3.71 -0.15 -9.35
N TRP A 57 4.56 -0.32 -8.34
CA TRP A 57 5.30 0.77 -7.73
C TRP A 57 6.38 1.36 -8.64
N GLU A 58 6.95 0.56 -9.53
CA GLU A 58 7.94 1.02 -10.52
C GLU A 58 7.28 1.74 -11.70
N VAL A 59 6.15 1.24 -12.18
CA VAL A 59 5.49 1.76 -13.39
C VAL A 59 4.51 2.90 -13.10
N SER A 60 4.03 3.03 -11.86
CA SER A 60 3.02 4.04 -11.51
C SER A 60 3.53 5.46 -11.79
N GLY A 61 2.90 6.13 -12.75
CA GLY A 61 3.24 7.50 -13.14
C GLY A 61 4.49 7.65 -13.99
N THR A 62 5.13 6.56 -14.42
CA THR A 62 6.38 6.61 -15.23
C THR A 62 6.17 6.31 -16.71
N GLY A 63 4.99 5.78 -17.09
CA GLY A 63 4.69 5.40 -18.48
C GLY A 63 5.47 4.17 -18.96
N ARG A 64 6.19 3.48 -18.06
CA ARG A 64 6.91 2.24 -18.37
C ARG A 64 5.93 1.08 -18.63
N PRO A 65 6.32 0.10 -19.46
CA PRO A 65 5.55 -1.11 -19.66
C PRO A 65 5.45 -1.91 -18.35
N TRP A 66 4.39 -2.72 -18.24
CA TRP A 66 4.18 -3.63 -17.12
C TRP A 66 5.01 -4.90 -17.29
N ASP A 67 6.30 -4.80 -16.96
CA ASP A 67 7.24 -5.92 -17.07
C ASP A 67 7.64 -6.41 -15.68
N HIS A 68 7.39 -7.70 -15.42
CA HIS A 68 7.73 -8.29 -14.13
C HIS A 68 9.23 -8.47 -13.97
N ILE A 69 9.72 -8.17 -12.77
CA ILE A 69 11.09 -8.50 -12.40
C ILE A 69 11.34 -10.02 -12.51
N PRO A 70 12.51 -10.45 -12.99
CA PRO A 70 12.88 -11.85 -12.96
C PRO A 70 12.87 -12.43 -11.54
N ARG A 71 12.42 -13.67 -11.39
CA ARG A 71 12.32 -14.38 -10.10
C ARG A 71 13.62 -14.40 -9.29
N ASN A 72 14.76 -14.54 -9.96
CA ASN A 72 16.09 -14.52 -9.35
C ASN A 72 16.54 -13.13 -8.88
N ASN A 73 15.82 -12.07 -9.25
CA ASN A 73 16.12 -10.69 -8.88
C ASN A 73 15.21 -10.16 -7.76
N ILE A 74 14.31 -10.98 -7.21
CA ILE A 74 13.31 -10.54 -6.21
C ILE A 74 13.97 -9.99 -4.95
N GLN A 75 14.97 -10.68 -4.40
CA GLN A 75 15.71 -10.15 -3.25
C GLN A 75 16.36 -8.79 -3.57
N SER A 76 16.84 -8.58 -4.80
CA SER A 76 17.48 -7.30 -5.21
C SER A 76 16.48 -6.18 -5.36
N ALA A 77 15.30 -6.49 -5.90
CA ALA A 77 14.20 -5.55 -5.94
C ALA A 77 13.74 -5.19 -4.52
N TYR A 78 13.62 -6.17 -3.62
CA TYR A 78 13.26 -5.91 -2.22
C TYR A 78 14.32 -5.07 -1.52
N ASP A 79 15.60 -5.43 -1.58
CA ASP A 79 16.68 -4.72 -0.88
C ASP A 79 16.77 -3.25 -1.32
N SER A 80 16.58 -2.98 -2.61
CA SER A 80 16.61 -1.64 -3.21
C SER A 80 15.30 -0.88 -3.09
N ALA A 81 14.22 -1.53 -2.66
CA ALA A 81 12.90 -0.92 -2.57
C ALA A 81 12.86 0.20 -1.52
N PRO A 82 12.06 1.26 -1.75
CA PRO A 82 11.76 2.23 -0.70
C PRO A 82 11.08 1.54 0.49
N GLN A 83 11.24 2.10 1.68
CA GLN A 83 10.77 1.50 2.92
C GLN A 83 9.26 1.15 2.88
N ASP A 84 8.42 2.04 2.34
CA ASP A 84 6.98 1.79 2.25
C ASP A 84 6.65 0.57 1.36
N LEU A 85 7.42 0.33 0.29
CA LEU A 85 7.24 -0.85 -0.55
C LEU A 85 7.67 -2.11 0.21
N LYS A 86 8.78 -2.07 0.96
CA LYS A 86 9.18 -3.21 1.82
C LYS A 86 8.07 -3.58 2.81
N ILE A 87 7.51 -2.59 3.51
CA ILE A 87 6.38 -2.76 4.43
C ILE A 87 5.17 -3.37 3.71
N ALA A 88 4.85 -2.90 2.51
CA ALA A 88 3.75 -3.44 1.70
C ALA A 88 3.98 -4.90 1.30
N LEU A 89 5.18 -5.26 0.89
CA LEU A 89 5.53 -6.63 0.51
C LEU A 89 5.51 -7.58 1.70
N ASP A 90 6.10 -7.19 2.83
CA ASP A 90 6.04 -7.99 4.06
C ASP A 90 4.60 -8.16 4.55
N TYR A 91 3.76 -7.14 4.42
CA TYR A 91 2.33 -7.23 4.75
C TYR A 91 1.58 -8.23 3.87
N ILE A 92 1.84 -8.24 2.56
CA ILE A 92 1.25 -9.21 1.62
C ILE A 92 1.67 -10.63 1.99
N VAL A 93 2.96 -10.86 2.23
CA VAL A 93 3.48 -12.18 2.63
C VAL A 93 2.83 -12.62 3.94
N HIS A 94 2.89 -11.78 4.98
CA HIS A 94 2.47 -12.12 6.33
C HIS A 94 0.98 -12.47 6.43
N HIS A 95 0.15 -11.79 5.64
CA HIS A 95 -1.30 -12.02 5.61
C HIS A 95 -1.76 -12.89 4.43
N HIS A 96 -0.84 -13.49 3.68
CA HIS A 96 -1.12 -14.33 2.50
C HIS A 96 -2.08 -13.68 1.49
N LEU A 97 -1.90 -12.38 1.24
CA LEU A 97 -2.79 -11.62 0.37
C LEU A 97 -2.58 -12.01 -1.09
N THR A 98 -3.68 -12.28 -1.79
CA THR A 98 -3.68 -12.64 -3.23
C THR A 98 -3.87 -11.43 -4.15
N CYS A 99 -3.92 -10.23 -3.57
CA CYS A 99 -4.08 -8.97 -4.26
C CYS A 99 -2.82 -8.10 -4.10
N TYR A 100 -2.48 -7.38 -5.16
CA TYR A 100 -1.33 -6.47 -5.16
C TYR A 100 -1.74 -5.06 -4.72
N PHE A 101 -0.75 -4.26 -4.29
CA PHE A 101 -0.94 -2.86 -3.93
C PHE A 101 -0.27 -1.92 -4.93
N ASN A 102 -0.98 -0.88 -5.38
CA ASN A 102 -0.40 0.13 -6.27
C ASN A 102 0.57 1.07 -5.57
N ASN A 103 0.38 1.29 -4.27
CA ASN A 103 1.14 2.24 -3.44
C ASN A 103 0.80 2.02 -1.95
N ASP A 104 1.46 2.75 -1.04
CA ASP A 104 1.22 2.62 0.40
C ASP A 104 -0.24 2.93 0.81
N THR A 105 -0.94 3.80 0.06
CA THR A 105 -2.35 4.10 0.34
C THR A 105 -3.24 2.85 0.16
N ASP A 106 -2.98 2.00 -0.84
CA ASP A 106 -3.72 0.74 -0.98
C ASP A 106 -3.50 -0.17 0.24
N ARG A 107 -2.26 -0.29 0.72
CA ARG A 107 -1.92 -1.08 1.92
C ARG A 107 -2.60 -0.52 3.18
N ARG A 108 -2.53 0.80 3.39
CA ARG A 108 -3.18 1.48 4.54
C ARG A 108 -4.68 1.26 4.56
N ARG A 109 -5.34 1.38 3.40
CA ARG A 109 -6.78 1.08 3.26
C ARG A 109 -7.09 -0.38 3.55
N HIS A 110 -6.28 -1.31 3.05
CA HIS A 110 -6.45 -2.73 3.36
C HIS A 110 -6.35 -2.99 4.87
N LEU A 111 -5.31 -2.45 5.52
CA LEU A 111 -5.12 -2.57 6.96
C LEU A 111 -6.28 -1.96 7.75
N TYR A 112 -6.74 -0.78 7.33
CA TYR A 112 -7.86 -0.08 7.94
C TYR A 112 -9.14 -0.94 7.93
N PHE A 113 -9.54 -1.42 6.76
CA PHE A 113 -10.75 -2.22 6.63
C PHE A 113 -10.60 -3.61 7.26
N SER A 114 -9.42 -4.22 7.20
CA SER A 114 -9.14 -5.49 7.89
C SER A 114 -9.31 -5.37 9.41
N ARG A 115 -8.76 -4.30 10.01
CA ARG A 115 -8.96 -4.01 11.45
C ARG A 115 -10.42 -3.79 11.80
N ARG A 116 -11.12 -3.01 10.97
CA ARG A 116 -12.54 -2.72 11.18
C ARG A 116 -13.39 -3.99 11.13
N ASP A 117 -13.17 -4.84 10.12
CA ASP A 117 -13.93 -6.07 9.94
C ASP A 117 -13.63 -7.08 11.07
N ALA A 118 -12.44 -7.01 11.66
CA ALA A 118 -12.07 -7.74 12.88
C ALA A 118 -12.61 -7.11 14.18
N GLY A 119 -13.32 -5.97 14.12
CA GLY A 119 -13.88 -5.28 15.28
C GLY A 119 -12.87 -4.48 16.11
N TRP A 120 -11.66 -4.21 15.57
CA TRP A 120 -10.63 -3.48 16.29
C TRP A 120 -10.98 -1.99 16.41
N PRO A 121 -10.61 -1.33 17.52
CA PRO A 121 -10.74 0.11 17.63
C PRO A 121 -9.82 0.79 16.58
N PRO A 122 -10.28 1.86 15.90
CA PRO A 122 -9.46 2.55 14.90
C PRO A 122 -8.30 3.30 15.57
N ILE A 123 -7.11 3.30 14.94
CA ILE A 123 -5.91 3.96 15.48
C ILE A 123 -5.82 5.36 14.89
N GLY A 124 -6.11 6.39 15.70
CA GLY A 124 -6.28 7.73 15.15
C GLY A 124 -7.55 7.86 14.32
N GLY A 125 -8.57 7.02 14.51
CA GLY A 125 -9.88 7.26 13.91
C GLY A 125 -10.82 8.03 14.83
N PRO A 126 -12.14 8.02 14.53
CA PRO A 126 -13.19 8.70 15.33
C PRO A 126 -13.32 8.29 16.80
N ARG A 127 -12.43 7.45 17.34
CA ARG A 127 -12.57 6.85 18.68
C ARG A 127 -11.37 7.02 19.61
N VAL A 128 -10.17 7.33 19.10
CA VAL A 128 -9.00 7.67 19.94
C VAL A 128 -8.23 8.82 19.28
N LEU A 129 -8.19 9.96 19.95
CA LEU A 129 -7.43 11.12 19.49
C LEU A 129 -5.94 10.93 19.81
N LEU A 130 -5.10 11.16 18.81
CA LEU A 130 -3.65 11.28 19.02
C LEU A 130 -3.34 12.52 19.88
N SER A 131 -2.26 12.46 20.65
CA SER A 131 -1.62 13.68 21.17
C SER A 131 -1.04 14.52 20.02
N PRO A 132 -0.78 15.83 20.20
CA PRO A 132 -0.18 16.67 19.17
C PRO A 132 1.14 16.11 18.61
N ASP A 133 2.01 15.57 19.48
CA ASP A 133 3.29 15.00 19.07
C ASP A 133 3.11 13.70 18.26
N GLN A 134 2.20 12.83 18.69
CA GLN A 134 1.85 11.62 17.92
C GLN A 134 1.25 11.98 16.56
N PHE A 135 0.38 12.98 16.51
CA PHE A 135 -0.19 13.46 15.25
C PHE A 135 0.90 13.98 14.29
N VAL A 136 1.84 14.79 14.77
CA VAL A 136 2.96 15.27 13.94
C VAL A 136 3.86 14.13 13.51
N GLY A 137 4.14 13.16 14.39
CA GLY A 137 4.88 11.95 14.04
C GLY A 137 4.21 11.16 12.91
N GLU A 138 2.90 10.92 13.01
CA GLU A 138 2.11 10.25 11.97
C GLU A 138 2.03 11.06 10.67
N TYR A 139 1.92 12.38 10.77
CA TYR A 139 1.96 13.27 9.60
C TYR A 139 3.31 13.18 8.86
N LEU A 140 4.43 13.13 9.59
CA LEU A 140 5.76 13.01 8.98
C LEU A 140 6.03 11.59 8.46
N SER A 141 5.31 10.58 8.95
CA SER A 141 5.44 9.18 8.51
C SER A 141 4.73 8.90 7.17
N VAL A 142 3.78 9.73 6.77
CA VAL A 142 3.03 9.56 5.51
C VAL A 142 3.74 10.24 4.32
N ARG A 143 3.43 9.78 3.11
CA ARG A 143 3.94 10.36 1.85
C ARG A 143 3.49 11.82 1.66
N ASP A 144 4.30 12.60 0.95
CA ASP A 144 4.06 14.02 0.63
C ASP A 144 2.66 14.34 0.11
N ARG A 145 2.06 13.45 -0.70
CA ARG A 145 0.71 13.65 -1.22
C ARG A 145 -0.36 13.63 -0.12
N VAL A 146 -0.19 12.77 0.88
CA VAL A 146 -1.08 12.68 2.04
C VAL A 146 -0.82 13.89 2.94
N GLN A 147 0.44 14.24 3.17
CA GLN A 147 0.81 15.46 3.91
C GLN A 147 0.14 16.72 3.30
N LYS A 148 0.25 16.89 1.97
CA LYS A 148 -0.41 17.97 1.23
C LYS A 148 -1.93 17.93 1.34
N ALA A 149 -2.53 16.74 1.28
CA ALA A 149 -3.98 16.58 1.47
C ALA A 149 -4.43 17.04 2.86
N ILE A 150 -3.67 16.71 3.91
CA ILE A 150 -3.93 17.19 5.29
C ILE A 150 -3.85 18.72 5.35
N LEU A 151 -2.76 19.33 4.87
CA LEU A 151 -2.60 20.78 4.88
C LEU A 151 -3.69 21.52 4.10
N ARG A 152 -4.09 20.99 2.94
CA ARG A 152 -5.18 21.53 2.13
C ARG A 152 -6.52 21.47 2.85
N SER A 153 -6.79 20.37 3.56
CA SER A 153 -8.02 20.19 4.35
C SER A 153 -8.11 21.25 5.44
N ILE A 154 -7.01 21.44 6.18
CA ILE A 154 -6.89 22.48 7.21
C ILE A 154 -7.13 23.87 6.60
N ALA A 155 -6.44 24.19 5.51
CA ALA A 155 -6.58 25.47 4.82
C ALA A 155 -8.00 25.75 4.33
N TRP A 156 -8.73 24.72 3.87
CA TRP A 156 -10.14 24.87 3.48
C TRP A 156 -11.05 25.16 4.66
N TRP A 157 -10.82 24.51 5.81
CA TRP A 157 -11.62 24.76 7.01
C TRP A 157 -11.33 26.15 7.60
N ASP A 158 -10.07 26.55 7.62
CA ASP A 158 -9.67 27.86 8.13
C ASP A 158 -10.11 28.98 7.18
N ARG A 159 -10.16 28.74 5.86
CA ARG A 159 -10.76 29.67 4.89
C ARG A 159 -12.22 29.94 5.20
N LYS A 160 -13.00 28.93 5.61
CA LYS A 160 -14.42 29.12 5.96
C LYS A 160 -14.60 30.03 7.17
N GLN A 161 -13.60 30.12 8.05
CA GLN A 161 -13.63 30.97 9.25
C GLN A 161 -13.01 32.35 9.01
N THR A 162 -11.90 32.41 8.27
CA THR A 162 -11.08 33.62 8.11
C THR A 162 -11.30 34.34 6.78
N GLY A 163 -11.99 33.71 5.83
CA GLY A 163 -12.16 34.19 4.46
C GLY A 163 -10.92 34.01 3.57
N ARG A 164 -9.78 33.56 4.10
CA ARG A 164 -8.50 33.46 3.36
C ARG A 164 -8.03 32.02 3.28
N TYR A 165 -7.60 31.62 2.08
CA TYR A 165 -6.95 30.33 1.88
C TYR A 165 -5.45 30.48 2.12
N GLN A 166 -4.93 29.78 3.13
CA GLN A 166 -3.51 29.72 3.41
C GLN A 166 -3.18 28.33 3.94
N GLU A 167 -2.25 27.63 3.29
CA GLU A 167 -1.75 26.35 3.79
C GLU A 167 -0.93 26.59 5.06
N LEU A 168 -1.22 25.79 6.08
CA LEU A 168 -0.51 25.83 7.35
C LEU A 168 0.93 25.35 7.14
N HIS A 169 1.91 26.08 7.68
CA HIS A 169 3.28 25.61 7.66
C HIS A 169 3.43 24.36 8.57
N PRO A 170 4.19 23.31 8.18
CA PRO A 170 4.29 22.09 8.98
C PRO A 170 4.72 22.30 10.43
N SER A 171 5.56 23.30 10.72
CA SER A 171 5.97 23.63 12.10
C SER A 171 4.82 24.13 12.99
N ALA A 172 3.71 24.59 12.41
CA ALA A 172 2.53 25.04 13.15
C ALA A 172 1.46 23.94 13.33
N LEU A 173 1.68 22.74 12.80
CA LEU A 173 0.73 21.63 12.88
C LEU A 173 0.38 21.22 14.31
N ALA A 174 1.37 21.13 15.19
CA ALA A 174 1.13 20.78 16.60
C ALA A 174 0.22 21.82 17.28
N GLY A 175 0.49 23.11 17.07
CA GLY A 175 -0.30 24.20 17.61
C GLY A 175 -1.72 24.24 17.04
N TRP A 176 -1.88 24.01 15.73
CA TRP A 176 -3.22 23.89 15.13
C TRP A 176 -3.98 22.70 15.70
N TYR A 177 -3.35 21.53 15.78
CA TYR A 177 -3.98 20.30 16.25
C TYR A 177 -4.36 20.38 17.74
N LEU A 178 -3.57 21.06 18.57
CA LEU A 178 -3.91 21.33 19.96
C LEU A 178 -5.25 22.09 20.07
N ASN A 179 -5.42 23.12 19.24
CA ASN A 179 -6.56 24.04 19.28
C ASN A 179 -7.76 23.61 18.41
N ALA A 180 -7.58 22.63 17.53
CA ALA A 180 -8.65 22.14 16.65
C ALA A 180 -9.80 21.50 17.44
N SER A 181 -11.02 21.55 16.90
CA SER A 181 -12.15 20.78 17.47
C SER A 181 -11.90 19.28 17.35
N ASN A 182 -12.49 18.49 18.25
CA ASN A 182 -12.38 17.02 18.20
C ASN A 182 -12.82 16.46 16.85
N GLU A 183 -13.87 17.03 16.24
CA GLU A 183 -14.34 16.64 14.90
C GLU A 183 -13.25 16.77 13.83
N ARG A 184 -12.52 17.89 13.80
CA ARG A 184 -11.42 18.12 12.86
C ARG A 184 -10.26 17.16 13.12
N LYS A 185 -9.91 16.95 14.39
CA LYS A 185 -8.85 15.99 14.77
C LYS A 185 -9.19 14.57 14.33
N ILE A 186 -10.44 14.14 14.58
CA ILE A 186 -10.98 12.86 14.16
C ILE A 186 -10.83 12.66 12.65
N ILE A 187 -11.22 13.66 11.86
CA ILE A 187 -11.19 13.55 10.39
C ILE A 187 -9.75 13.51 9.86
N ILE A 188 -8.87 14.36 10.37
CA ILE A 188 -7.48 14.40 9.93
C ILE A 188 -6.73 13.13 10.33
N ASN A 189 -6.94 12.63 11.55
CA ASN A 189 -6.29 11.39 11.97
C ASN A 189 -6.82 10.20 11.14
N TRP A 190 -8.13 10.15 10.85
CA TRP A 190 -8.70 9.16 9.93
C TRP A 190 -8.07 9.26 8.54
N ALA A 191 -7.91 10.49 8.02
CA ALA A 191 -7.28 10.72 6.72
C ALA A 191 -5.82 10.24 6.68
N LEU A 192 -5.07 10.41 7.77
CA LEU A 192 -3.73 9.83 7.92
C LEU A 192 -3.77 8.30 7.96
N GLU A 193 -4.68 7.72 8.75
CA GLU A 193 -4.82 6.27 8.92
C GLU A 193 -5.10 5.57 7.58
N VAL A 194 -6.02 6.11 6.77
CA VAL A 194 -6.37 5.56 5.46
C VAL A 194 -5.46 6.05 4.32
N GLY A 195 -4.50 6.94 4.60
CA GLY A 195 -3.57 7.48 3.61
C GLY A 195 -4.25 8.32 2.51
N LEU A 196 -5.21 9.18 2.88
CA LEU A 196 -5.97 10.01 1.96
C LEU A 196 -5.07 11.00 1.21
N ASP A 197 -5.15 11.01 -0.12
CA ASP A 197 -4.32 11.85 -0.98
C ASP A 197 -5.08 13.01 -1.65
N TYR A 198 -6.29 13.29 -1.17
CA TYR A 198 -7.11 14.44 -1.55
C TYR A 198 -7.60 15.19 -0.31
N GLY A 199 -7.76 16.51 -0.43
CA GLY A 199 -8.25 17.34 0.68
C GLY A 199 -9.70 17.04 1.02
N ILE A 200 -10.08 17.27 2.29
CA ILE A 200 -11.44 17.14 2.80
C ILE A 200 -11.98 18.54 3.08
N ASP A 201 -12.99 18.95 2.32
CA ASP A 201 -13.60 20.28 2.44
C ASP A 201 -14.77 20.32 3.45
N THR A 202 -15.39 19.17 3.70
CA THR A 202 -16.59 19.03 4.51
C THR A 202 -16.38 18.05 5.64
N LEU A 203 -16.95 18.36 6.80
CA LEU A 203 -17.00 17.43 7.93
C LEU A 203 -18.05 16.32 7.73
N ARG A 204 -18.55 16.12 6.49
CA ARG A 204 -19.56 15.09 6.20
C ARG A 204 -18.98 13.72 6.56
N GLY A 205 -19.84 12.89 7.15
CA GLY A 205 -19.45 11.77 8.00
C GLY A 205 -18.41 10.85 7.38
N ILE A 206 -17.38 10.56 8.17
CA ILE A 206 -16.38 9.51 7.91
C ILE A 206 -17.06 8.24 7.38
N ALA A 207 -18.21 7.85 7.95
CA ALA A 207 -19.01 6.70 7.51
C ALA A 207 -19.37 6.71 6.00
N THR A 208 -19.71 7.87 5.44
CA THR A 208 -20.02 7.99 4.01
C THR A 208 -18.76 7.85 3.17
N GLN A 209 -17.68 8.51 3.57
CA GLN A 209 -16.38 8.41 2.87
C GLN A 209 -15.82 7.00 2.94
N GLU A 210 -15.95 6.32 4.08
CA GLU A 210 -15.60 4.92 4.25
C GLU A 210 -16.40 4.02 3.33
N THR A 211 -17.72 4.21 3.24
CA THR A 211 -18.57 3.43 2.33
C THR A 211 -18.14 3.61 0.87
N ILE A 212 -17.90 4.85 0.44
CA ILE A 212 -17.39 5.15 -0.91
C ILE A 212 -16.03 4.50 -1.14
N MET A 213 -15.11 4.65 -0.18
CA MET A 213 -13.76 4.11 -0.26
C MET A 213 -13.77 2.59 -0.30
N ARG A 214 -14.56 1.93 0.56
CA ARG A 214 -14.73 0.47 0.59
C ARG A 214 -15.29 -0.03 -0.73
N THR A 215 -16.35 0.61 -1.24
CA THR A 215 -16.96 0.22 -2.52
C THR A 215 -15.96 0.34 -3.68
N SER A 216 -15.20 1.43 -3.72
CA SER A 216 -14.16 1.63 -4.74
C SER A 216 -13.03 0.60 -4.60
N PHE A 217 -12.61 0.33 -3.36
CA PHE A 217 -11.57 -0.64 -3.02
C PHE A 217 -11.99 -2.06 -3.41
N ASP A 218 -13.17 -2.51 -3.00
CA ASP A 218 -13.74 -3.83 -3.32
C ASP A 218 -13.86 -4.02 -4.84
N ARG A 219 -14.35 -2.98 -5.55
CA ARG A 219 -14.44 -3.01 -7.02
C ARG A 219 -13.07 -3.13 -7.67
N MET A 220 -12.06 -2.38 -7.20
CA MET A 220 -10.70 -2.49 -7.72
C MET A 220 -10.12 -3.89 -7.46
N HIS A 221 -10.36 -4.46 -6.27
CA HIS A 221 -9.93 -5.81 -5.93
C HIS A 221 -10.59 -6.87 -6.80
N GLN A 222 -11.90 -6.79 -7.00
CA GLN A 222 -12.65 -7.68 -7.88
C GLN A 222 -12.15 -7.59 -9.32
N ASN A 223 -11.96 -6.37 -9.86
CA ASN A 223 -11.43 -6.19 -11.21
C ASN A 223 -10.05 -6.83 -11.37
N ARG A 224 -9.14 -6.66 -10.40
CA ARG A 224 -7.80 -7.27 -10.41
C ARG A 224 -7.87 -8.80 -10.39
N GLN A 225 -8.79 -9.37 -9.61
CA GLN A 225 -9.01 -10.82 -9.60
C GLN A 225 -9.56 -11.33 -10.94
N THR A 226 -10.53 -10.63 -11.52
CA THR A 226 -11.14 -10.99 -12.81
C THR A 226 -10.15 -10.91 -13.97
N THR A 227 -9.37 -9.83 -14.08
CA THR A 227 -8.33 -9.70 -15.11
C THR A 227 -7.35 -10.86 -15.03
N ARG A 228 -6.96 -11.28 -13.82
CA ARG A 228 -6.07 -12.42 -13.62
C ARG A 228 -6.67 -13.75 -14.09
N SER A 229 -7.95 -13.99 -13.79
CA SER A 229 -8.66 -15.19 -14.28
C SER A 229 -8.69 -15.24 -15.80
N ILE A 230 -8.88 -14.10 -16.46
CA ILE A 230 -8.88 -13.99 -17.92
C ILE A 230 -7.47 -14.24 -18.49
N THR A 231 -6.43 -13.64 -17.92
CA THR A 231 -5.04 -13.86 -18.37
C THR A 231 -4.58 -15.32 -18.18
N LYS A 232 -5.03 -15.99 -17.12
CA LYS A 232 -4.79 -17.43 -16.92
C LYS A 232 -5.49 -18.30 -17.98
N MET A 233 -6.63 -17.88 -18.53
CA MET A 233 -7.33 -18.62 -19.59
C MET A 233 -6.75 -18.40 -21.00
N ILE A 234 -6.02 -17.29 -21.20
CA ILE A 234 -5.49 -16.89 -22.52
C ILE A 234 -4.01 -17.27 -22.68
N SER A 235 -3.33 -17.68 -21.61
CA SER A 235 -1.97 -18.21 -21.68
C SER A 235 -2.02 -19.69 -22.07
N PRO A 236 -1.51 -20.08 -23.26
CA PRO A 236 -1.50 -21.47 -23.72
C PRO A 236 -0.58 -22.37 -22.89
#